data_AF-A0AA35S5K9-F1
#
_entry.id   AF-A0AA35S5K9-F1
#
_cell.length_a   1.000
_cell.length_b   1.000
_cell.length_c   1.000
_cell.angle_alpha   90.00
_cell.angle_beta   90.00
_cell.angle_gamma   90.00
#
_symmetry.space_group_name_H-M   'P 1'
#
loop_
_entity.id
_entity.type
_entity.pdbx_description
1 polymer ?
#
loop_
_entity_poly.entity_id
_entity_poly.type
_entity_poly.pdbx_seq_one_letter_code
_entity_poly.pdbx_strand_id
1 'polypeptide(L)'
;MESMEINGNAERPGPLTGIRVADFSVHAAGPFAGAMLAQMGAQVIKVESSARLDITRRTHTMYGKPPSSFEQINANKMSVCLNLKEPRAVELALELVSISELALENFRPGVMQRLGLGYEAMKEVRPDIILVSLSSNGQTGPESNYAGYAPMFSALGGLGHLTGYADGPPVELRHAMDHTGGMLAAFAAVAALSARQRTGLGQHVDVSVRDLATSFIGPELLDVAMNSREPHRQGNRDGSAAPQGVYRCSGEDEWVSISVASEIEWQGFVAAIGSPGWAAGDKFGDAFRRWKRHDELDGLVEQWTIQHTAAGTTQILQAHGVAAHPSLSPEAIVRDTHLLAREAFPMVYNDETGEQQRAVAPPWRLTVAKKGTGLMIVWADIPAEMEDDFNSWYNEEHLAELLSVPGVLNAARYEATSSGPNHMAVYELESPAVVESDAFKNRPRTEWGKRVSPSLIGTNFMNNVYEMIHPSALSDGIANSDMAPALQIGRMDVPAANDAEWNDWYSGVYVPNYEKVPGCIRGRRWKAVRGAPSYATVYEFEDENVSQTAEWLRQRDIHADNQRMRDIMTHAAGSPGIWQKTFQL
;
A
#
# COMPACT_ATOMS: atom_id res chain seq x y z
N MET A 1 37.28 20.64 -0.18
CA MET A 1 36.82 19.28 -0.51
C MET A 1 36.28 18.69 0.77
N GLU A 2 35.06 19.04 1.12
CA GLU A 2 34.29 18.32 2.14
C GLU A 2 33.30 17.49 1.34
N SER A 3 33.44 16.16 1.43
CA SER A 3 32.50 15.20 0.87
C SER A 3 31.13 15.42 1.50
N MET A 4 30.09 15.48 0.68
CA MET A 4 28.71 15.60 1.13
C MET A 4 28.33 14.28 1.84
N GLU A 5 28.47 14.23 3.17
CA GLU A 5 27.92 13.14 3.96
C GLU A 5 26.39 13.30 3.98
N ILE A 6 25.72 12.62 3.05
CA ILE A 6 24.28 12.40 3.12
C ILE A 6 24.08 11.40 4.25
N ASN A 7 23.71 11.89 5.44
CA ASN A 7 23.39 11.05 6.59
C ASN A 7 22.42 9.93 6.20
N GLY A 8 22.71 8.74 6.74
CA GLY A 8 22.22 7.44 6.29
C GLY A 8 20.72 7.32 6.11
N ASN A 9 20.40 6.52 5.10
CA ASN A 9 19.13 5.86 4.80
C ASN A 9 18.21 5.71 6.03
N ALA A 10 17.31 6.67 6.26
CA ALA A 10 16.08 6.39 6.98
C ALA A 10 15.21 5.56 6.01
N GLU A 11 15.47 4.26 5.95
CA GLU A 11 14.79 3.33 5.05
C GLU A 11 13.31 3.31 5.39
N ARG A 12 12.49 3.82 4.48
CA ARG A 12 11.05 3.65 4.59
C ARG A 12 10.68 2.27 4.05
N PRO A 13 10.04 1.42 4.86
CA PRO A 13 9.64 0.09 4.42
C PRO A 13 8.59 0.20 3.32
N GLY A 14 8.76 -0.57 2.24
CA GLY A 14 7.85 -0.65 1.12
C GLY A 14 8.45 -1.38 -0.09
N PRO A 15 7.68 -1.62 -1.16
CA PRO A 15 8.16 -2.36 -2.34
C PRO A 15 9.34 -1.70 -3.07
N LEU A 16 9.58 -0.41 -2.85
CA LEU A 16 10.69 0.35 -3.42
C LEU A 16 11.73 0.74 -2.37
N THR A 17 11.79 0.07 -1.22
CA THR A 17 12.90 0.22 -0.28
C THR A 17 14.23 -0.01 -1.00
N GLY A 18 15.20 0.88 -0.75
CA GLY A 18 16.50 0.88 -1.41
C GLY A 18 16.53 1.56 -2.78
N ILE A 19 15.40 2.02 -3.32
CA ILE A 19 15.36 2.82 -4.55
C ILE A 19 15.48 4.31 -4.22
N ARG A 20 16.50 4.97 -4.74
CA ARG A 20 16.67 6.44 -4.68
C ARG A 20 16.24 7.09 -5.98
N VAL A 21 15.52 8.20 -5.87
CA VAL A 21 14.98 8.97 -6.99
C VAL A 21 15.48 10.41 -6.94
N ALA A 22 16.15 10.85 -8.01
CA ALA A 22 16.45 12.26 -8.26
C ALA A 22 15.24 12.91 -8.96
N ASP A 23 14.45 13.68 -8.21
CA ASP A 23 13.20 14.28 -8.69
C ASP A 23 13.41 15.75 -9.09
N PHE A 24 13.56 15.99 -10.39
CA PHE A 24 13.68 17.33 -10.97
C PHE A 24 12.33 17.95 -11.34
N SER A 25 11.22 17.29 -10.98
CA SER A 25 9.91 17.69 -11.44
C SER A 25 9.32 18.88 -10.67
N VAL A 26 8.41 19.58 -11.34
CA VAL A 26 7.73 20.79 -10.86
C VAL A 26 6.23 20.72 -11.14
N HIS A 27 5.45 21.62 -10.53
CA HIS A 27 3.98 21.67 -10.71
C HIS A 27 3.29 20.42 -10.13
N ALA A 28 2.37 19.78 -10.85
CA ALA A 28 1.49 18.74 -10.31
C ALA A 28 1.88 17.31 -10.75
N ALA A 29 1.91 17.05 -12.06
CA ALA A 29 1.98 15.69 -12.59
C ALA A 29 3.27 14.94 -12.22
N GLY A 30 4.44 15.54 -12.46
CA GLY A 30 5.72 14.95 -12.09
C GLY A 30 5.88 14.79 -10.57
N PRO A 31 5.61 15.83 -9.76
CA PRO A 31 5.70 15.69 -8.32
C PRO A 31 4.77 14.61 -7.77
N PHE A 32 3.56 14.47 -8.31
CA PHE A 32 2.65 13.40 -7.92
C PHE A 32 3.24 12.00 -8.19
N ALA A 33 3.90 11.78 -9.33
CA ALA A 33 4.62 10.53 -9.60
C ALA A 33 5.70 10.26 -8.52
N GLY A 34 6.51 11.28 -8.20
CA GLY A 34 7.49 11.19 -7.12
C GLY A 34 6.87 10.88 -5.75
N ALA A 35 5.71 11.46 -5.41
CA ALA A 35 5.02 11.17 -4.16
C ALA A 35 4.51 9.72 -4.10
N MET A 36 4.00 9.19 -5.20
CA MET A 36 3.59 7.78 -5.28
C MET A 36 4.79 6.83 -5.08
N LEU A 37 5.93 7.14 -5.69
CA LEU A 37 7.17 6.37 -5.49
C LEU A 37 7.63 6.42 -4.02
N ALA A 38 7.57 7.60 -3.40
CA ALA A 38 7.89 7.77 -1.98
C ALA A 38 6.92 6.99 -1.07
N GLN A 39 5.62 6.97 -1.39
CA GLN A 39 4.60 6.17 -0.69
C GLN A 39 4.82 4.66 -0.84
N MET A 40 5.57 4.22 -1.84
CA MET A 40 6.00 2.82 -2.01
C MET A 40 7.37 2.54 -1.35
N GLY A 41 7.95 3.48 -0.61
CA GLY A 41 9.19 3.30 0.16
C GLY A 41 10.46 3.84 -0.53
N ALA A 42 10.35 4.45 -1.72
CA ALA A 42 11.52 5.04 -2.38
C ALA A 42 12.04 6.28 -1.64
N GLN A 43 13.36 6.48 -1.61
CA GLN A 43 13.98 7.71 -1.15
C GLN A 43 13.94 8.75 -2.28
N VAL A 44 12.96 9.65 -2.24
CA VAL A 44 12.77 10.67 -3.27
C VAL A 44 13.38 12.00 -2.84
N ILE A 45 14.32 12.51 -3.62
CA ILE A 45 15.05 13.75 -3.37
C ILE A 45 14.63 14.77 -4.42
N LYS A 46 13.79 15.73 -4.02
CA LYS A 46 13.34 16.82 -4.87
C LYS A 46 14.45 17.84 -5.05
N VAL A 47 14.81 18.11 -6.30
CA VAL A 47 15.73 19.17 -6.70
C VAL A 47 14.92 20.41 -7.07
N GLU A 48 15.09 21.48 -6.31
CA GLU A 48 14.42 22.76 -6.55
C GLU A 48 15.36 23.95 -6.33
N SER A 49 14.93 25.17 -6.61
CA SER A 49 15.78 26.36 -6.48
C SER A 49 15.07 27.45 -5.69
N SER A 50 15.78 28.14 -4.79
CA SER A 50 15.27 29.34 -4.11
C SER A 50 14.93 30.47 -5.10
N ALA A 51 15.63 30.53 -6.24
CA ALA A 51 15.35 31.48 -7.32
C ALA A 51 14.03 31.15 -8.05
N ARG A 52 13.63 29.88 -8.09
CA ARG A 52 12.38 29.42 -8.70
C ARG A 52 11.84 28.20 -7.96
N LEU A 53 11.22 28.47 -6.81
CA LEU A 53 10.53 27.44 -6.03
C LEU A 53 9.40 26.81 -6.84
N ASP A 54 9.08 25.56 -6.52
CA ASP A 54 7.88 24.93 -7.06
C ASP A 54 6.67 25.84 -6.80
N ILE A 55 5.87 26.11 -7.84
CA ILE A 55 4.75 27.05 -7.74
C ILE A 55 3.74 26.61 -6.69
N THR A 56 3.66 25.30 -6.41
CA THR A 56 2.76 24.71 -5.43
C THR A 56 3.14 25.07 -3.98
N ARG A 57 4.37 25.55 -3.72
CA ARG A 57 4.79 26.12 -2.42
C ARG A 57 4.22 27.52 -2.17
N ARG A 58 3.77 28.22 -3.21
CA ARG A 58 3.32 29.62 -3.14
C ARG A 58 1.80 29.72 -3.20
N THR A 59 1.26 30.76 -2.59
CA THR A 59 -0.13 31.19 -2.80
C THR A 59 -0.35 31.46 -4.29
N HIS A 60 -1.27 30.73 -4.91
CA HIS A 60 -1.62 30.95 -6.31
C HIS A 60 -2.54 32.16 -6.44
N THR A 61 -2.22 33.08 -7.35
CA THR A 61 -2.97 34.34 -7.52
C THR A 61 -4.44 34.15 -7.89
N MET A 62 -4.77 33.06 -8.59
CA MET A 62 -6.15 32.73 -9.00
C MET A 62 -6.89 31.80 -8.02
N TYR A 63 -6.18 31.07 -7.16
CA TYR A 63 -6.77 29.98 -6.35
C TYR A 63 -6.52 30.12 -4.84
N GLY A 64 -5.84 31.19 -4.41
CA GLY A 64 -5.35 31.31 -3.03
C GLY A 64 -4.24 30.30 -2.73
N LYS A 65 -3.94 30.07 -1.44
CA LYS A 65 -3.14 28.93 -1.00
C LYS A 65 -4.13 27.89 -0.46
N PRO A 66 -4.46 26.83 -1.22
CA PRO A 66 -5.07 25.68 -0.60
C PRO A 66 -4.10 25.19 0.49
N PRO A 67 -4.54 24.90 1.72
CA PRO A 67 -3.66 24.53 2.83
C PRO A 67 -2.92 23.17 2.66
N SER A 68 -2.77 22.65 1.44
CA SER A 68 -2.23 21.31 1.20
C SER A 68 -1.74 21.04 -0.24
N SER A 69 -1.56 22.05 -1.11
CA SER A 69 -1.21 21.78 -2.53
C SER A 69 0.21 21.25 -2.73
N PHE A 70 1.17 21.68 -1.92
CA PHE A 70 2.55 21.18 -2.01
C PHE A 70 2.66 19.84 -1.28
N GLU A 71 2.10 19.79 -0.08
CA GLU A 71 2.14 18.65 0.84
C GLU A 71 1.47 17.43 0.20
N GLN A 72 0.35 17.60 -0.50
CA GLN A 72 -0.35 16.49 -1.16
C GLN A 72 0.50 15.75 -2.21
N ILE A 73 1.36 16.47 -2.95
CA ILE A 73 2.11 15.92 -4.09
C ILE A 73 3.62 15.85 -3.83
N ASN A 74 4.08 16.27 -2.65
CA ASN A 74 5.48 16.18 -2.23
C ASN A 74 5.65 15.64 -0.79
N ALA A 75 4.58 15.14 -0.16
CA ALA A 75 4.70 14.36 1.05
C ALA A 75 5.72 13.24 0.86
N ASN A 76 6.44 12.90 1.94
CA ASN A 76 7.45 11.86 1.95
C ASN A 76 8.68 12.15 1.05
N LYS A 77 8.92 13.39 0.60
CA LYS A 77 10.14 13.73 -0.13
C LYS A 77 11.14 14.45 0.73
N MET A 78 12.42 14.22 0.45
CA MET A 78 13.51 15.10 0.84
C MET A 78 13.62 16.25 -0.18
N SER A 79 14.25 17.36 0.18
CA SER A 79 14.47 18.49 -0.74
C SER A 79 15.91 18.98 -0.68
N VAL A 80 16.47 19.32 -1.84
CA VAL A 80 17.77 20.00 -1.99
C VAL A 80 17.62 21.22 -2.89
N CYS A 81 18.25 22.32 -2.50
CA CYS A 81 18.21 23.59 -3.22
C CYS A 81 19.40 23.72 -4.19
N LEU A 82 19.15 23.52 -5.49
CA LEU A 82 20.13 23.67 -6.59
C LEU A 82 19.60 24.61 -7.68
N ASN A 83 20.32 25.70 -7.94
CA ASN A 83 20.05 26.53 -9.11
C ASN A 83 20.76 25.95 -10.34
N LEU A 84 20.05 25.11 -11.11
CA LEU A 84 20.60 24.40 -12.27
C LEU A 84 21.09 25.28 -13.44
N LYS A 85 21.06 26.61 -13.30
CA LYS A 85 21.74 27.54 -14.22
C LYS A 85 23.23 27.71 -13.90
N GLU A 86 23.65 27.35 -12.70
CA GLU A 86 25.04 27.42 -12.26
C GLU A 86 25.77 26.12 -12.62
N PRO A 87 26.95 26.16 -13.25
CA PRO A 87 27.70 24.95 -13.61
C PRO A 87 27.93 23.99 -12.44
N ARG A 88 28.29 24.52 -11.26
CA ARG A 88 28.48 23.71 -10.05
C ARG A 88 27.20 23.00 -9.58
N ALA A 89 26.04 23.61 -9.80
CA ALA A 89 24.77 22.98 -9.44
C ALA A 89 24.40 21.82 -10.39
N VAL A 90 24.78 21.92 -11.67
CA VAL A 90 24.65 20.82 -12.64
C VAL A 90 25.57 19.66 -12.27
N GLU A 91 26.83 19.95 -11.88
CA GLU A 91 27.75 18.93 -11.36
C GLU A 91 27.17 18.20 -10.15
N LEU A 92 26.66 18.94 -9.15
CA LEU A 92 26.02 18.35 -7.96
C LEU A 92 24.76 17.54 -8.30
N ALA A 93 23.98 17.97 -9.30
CA ALA A 93 22.84 17.22 -9.77
C ALA A 93 23.25 15.89 -10.43
N LEU A 94 24.35 15.87 -11.20
CA LEU A 94 24.92 14.64 -11.76
C LEU A 94 25.54 13.75 -10.67
N GLU A 95 26.16 14.32 -9.63
CA GLU A 95 26.61 13.58 -8.45
C GLU A 95 25.41 12.88 -7.77
N LEU A 96 24.28 13.56 -7.60
CA LEU A 96 23.04 12.95 -7.09
C LEU A 96 22.50 11.85 -8.01
N VAL A 97 22.51 12.05 -9.34
CA VAL A 97 22.09 11.03 -10.31
C VAL A 97 22.98 9.79 -10.24
N SER A 98 24.29 9.96 -10.03
CA SER A 98 25.25 8.85 -9.97
C SER A 98 24.89 7.82 -8.88
N ILE A 99 24.29 8.29 -7.78
CA ILE A 99 23.86 7.46 -6.65
C ILE A 99 22.37 7.12 -6.66
N SER A 100 21.62 7.51 -7.69
CA SER A 100 20.17 7.32 -7.76
C SER A 100 19.78 6.26 -8.79
N GLU A 101 18.82 5.41 -8.46
CA GLU A 101 18.31 4.36 -9.35
C GLU A 101 17.42 4.90 -10.47
N LEU A 102 16.81 6.06 -10.24
CA LEU A 102 15.83 6.69 -11.11
C LEU A 102 16.00 8.21 -11.10
N ALA A 103 15.83 8.85 -12.25
CA ALA A 103 15.62 10.28 -12.37
C ALA A 103 14.22 10.55 -12.94
N LEU A 104 13.56 11.59 -12.42
CA LEU A 104 12.22 11.99 -12.84
C LEU A 104 12.22 13.47 -13.23
N GLU A 105 11.63 13.80 -14.38
CA GLU A 105 11.52 15.18 -14.85
C GLU A 105 10.23 15.41 -15.63
N ASN A 106 9.75 16.66 -15.66
CA ASN A 106 8.58 17.05 -16.44
C ASN A 106 8.72 18.42 -17.11
N PHE A 107 9.93 18.76 -17.52
CA PHE A 107 10.17 19.98 -18.29
C PHE A 107 9.72 19.81 -19.74
N ARG A 108 9.65 20.94 -20.46
CA ARG A 108 9.45 20.89 -21.91
C ARG A 108 10.63 20.14 -22.54
N PRO A 109 10.40 19.35 -23.60
CA PRO A 109 11.46 18.62 -24.30
C PRO A 109 12.68 19.50 -24.62
N GLY A 110 13.86 18.93 -24.40
CA GLY A 110 15.15 19.61 -24.62
C GLY A 110 15.60 20.58 -23.53
N VAL A 111 14.78 20.90 -22.50
CA VAL A 111 15.26 21.71 -21.36
C VAL A 111 16.37 21.00 -20.61
N MET A 112 16.17 19.74 -20.21
CA MET A 112 17.18 18.96 -19.49
C MET A 112 18.46 18.78 -20.32
N GLN A 113 18.33 18.54 -21.62
CA GLN A 113 19.47 18.46 -22.54
C GLN A 113 20.31 19.76 -22.52
N ARG A 114 19.66 20.93 -22.59
CA ARG A 114 20.36 22.24 -22.54
C ARG A 114 21.01 22.53 -21.19
N LEU A 115 20.49 21.97 -20.11
CA LEU A 115 21.07 22.08 -18.77
C LEU A 115 22.25 21.12 -18.55
N GLY A 116 22.56 20.23 -19.51
CA GLY A 116 23.58 19.19 -19.32
C GLY A 116 23.09 18.01 -18.48
N LEU A 117 21.77 17.84 -18.33
CA LEU A 117 21.11 16.81 -17.53
C LEU A 117 20.20 15.94 -18.41
N GLY A 118 20.47 15.83 -19.72
CA GLY A 118 19.76 14.90 -20.60
C GLY A 118 20.11 13.45 -20.31
N TYR A 119 19.37 12.51 -20.91
CA TYR A 119 19.56 11.07 -20.68
C TYR A 119 20.99 10.61 -20.91
N GLU A 120 21.63 11.03 -22.02
CA GLU A 120 23.01 10.65 -22.33
C GLU A 120 24.00 11.15 -21.26
N ALA A 121 23.85 12.38 -20.77
CA ALA A 121 24.70 12.92 -19.71
C ALA A 121 24.51 12.18 -18.36
N MET A 122 23.26 11.81 -18.04
CA MET A 122 22.98 10.98 -16.85
C MET A 122 23.58 9.58 -16.98
N LYS A 123 23.56 9.01 -18.19
CA LYS A 123 24.11 7.68 -18.47
C LYS A 123 25.64 7.63 -18.35
N GLU A 124 26.34 8.74 -18.60
CA GLU A 124 27.79 8.85 -18.40
C GLU A 124 28.18 8.66 -16.93
N VAL A 125 27.39 9.19 -15.99
CA VAL A 125 27.65 9.05 -14.55
C VAL A 125 26.98 7.82 -13.93
N ARG A 126 25.94 7.28 -14.56
CA ARG A 126 25.26 6.05 -14.16
C ARG A 126 24.76 5.26 -15.38
N PRO A 127 25.52 4.26 -15.87
CA PRO A 127 25.21 3.54 -17.11
C PRO A 127 23.86 2.81 -17.15
N ASP A 128 23.30 2.48 -15.99
CA ASP A 128 22.04 1.75 -15.80
C ASP A 128 20.89 2.65 -15.29
N ILE A 129 21.04 3.97 -15.39
CA ILE A 129 20.03 4.94 -14.96
C ILE A 129 18.71 4.78 -15.74
N ILE A 130 17.61 4.94 -15.04
CA ILE A 130 16.30 5.12 -15.66
C ILE A 130 15.97 6.60 -15.59
N LEU A 131 15.63 7.22 -16.72
CA LEU A 131 15.06 8.57 -16.76
C LEU A 131 13.60 8.47 -17.16
N VAL A 132 12.69 9.02 -16.37
CA VAL A 132 11.28 9.19 -16.74
C VAL A 132 11.03 10.65 -17.07
N SER A 133 10.66 10.90 -18.32
CA SER A 133 10.31 12.21 -18.85
C SER A 133 8.81 12.30 -19.06
N LEU A 134 8.13 13.14 -18.28
CA LEU A 134 6.69 13.37 -18.40
C LEU A 134 6.40 14.70 -19.08
N SER A 135 5.83 14.69 -20.28
CA SER A 135 5.52 15.91 -21.03
C SER A 135 4.11 15.90 -21.63
N SER A 136 3.70 17.05 -22.16
CA SER A 136 2.36 17.22 -22.76
C SER A 136 2.12 16.28 -23.94
N ASN A 137 3.04 16.29 -24.92
CA ASN A 137 2.88 15.68 -26.24
C ASN A 137 4.01 14.67 -26.54
N GLY A 138 4.74 14.20 -25.52
CA GLY A 138 5.92 13.35 -25.67
C GLY A 138 7.21 14.14 -25.93
N GLN A 139 8.36 13.45 -25.91
CA GLN A 139 9.67 14.01 -26.22
C GLN A 139 9.90 14.14 -27.74
N THR A 140 9.07 13.50 -28.57
CA THR A 140 9.20 13.46 -30.03
C THR A 140 7.91 13.89 -30.75
N GLY A 141 7.98 14.05 -32.07
CA GLY A 141 6.85 14.50 -32.89
C GLY A 141 6.79 16.02 -33.09
N PRO A 142 5.91 16.48 -34.00
CA PRO A 142 5.87 17.88 -34.45
C PRO A 142 5.44 18.86 -33.36
N GLU A 143 4.72 18.40 -32.34
CA GLU A 143 4.15 19.21 -31.27
C GLU A 143 4.82 19.00 -29.92
N SER A 144 5.96 18.30 -29.88
CA SER A 144 6.69 17.98 -28.62
C SER A 144 7.00 19.22 -27.78
N ASN A 145 7.26 20.36 -28.42
CA ASN A 145 7.59 21.62 -27.74
C ASN A 145 6.38 22.37 -27.16
N TYR A 146 5.16 21.83 -27.26
CA TYR A 146 3.96 22.47 -26.73
C TYR A 146 3.99 22.52 -25.20
N ALA A 147 3.52 23.64 -24.66
CA ALA A 147 3.34 23.79 -23.22
C ALA A 147 2.07 23.06 -22.79
N GLY A 148 2.16 22.25 -21.74
CA GLY A 148 1.04 21.50 -21.18
C GLY A 148 0.56 22.04 -19.84
N TYR A 149 -0.76 22.09 -19.64
CA TYR A 149 -1.45 22.27 -18.35
C TYR A 149 -2.70 21.41 -18.38
N ALA A 150 -3.15 20.92 -17.22
CA ALA A 150 -4.20 19.90 -17.11
C ALA A 150 -5.39 20.01 -18.08
N PRO A 151 -6.06 21.17 -18.23
CA PRO A 151 -7.22 21.29 -19.12
C PRO A 151 -6.89 21.10 -20.60
N MET A 152 -5.66 21.34 -21.02
CA MET A 152 -5.25 21.23 -22.42
C MET A 152 -5.02 19.78 -22.84
N PHE A 153 -4.71 18.88 -21.89
CA PHE A 153 -4.45 17.47 -22.21
C PHE A 153 -5.74 16.77 -22.67
N SER A 154 -6.84 16.96 -21.94
CA SER A 154 -8.16 16.42 -22.31
C SER A 154 -8.66 17.00 -23.64
N ALA A 155 -8.42 18.29 -23.90
CA ALA A 155 -8.74 18.92 -25.17
C ALA A 155 -7.97 18.29 -26.34
N LEU A 156 -6.64 18.16 -26.22
CA LEU A 156 -5.77 17.63 -27.28
C LEU A 156 -5.92 16.12 -27.51
N GLY A 157 -6.36 15.38 -26.48
CA GLY A 157 -6.62 13.95 -26.55
C GLY A 157 -8.05 13.58 -26.92
N GLY A 158 -8.93 14.55 -27.20
CA GLY A 158 -10.32 14.30 -27.61
C GLY A 158 -11.29 14.00 -26.46
N LEU A 159 -10.81 13.76 -25.24
CA LEU A 159 -11.65 13.49 -24.07
C LEU A 159 -12.59 14.66 -23.73
N GLY A 160 -12.12 15.90 -23.87
CA GLY A 160 -12.95 17.09 -23.69
C GLY A 160 -14.10 17.18 -24.70
N HIS A 161 -13.87 16.71 -25.94
CA HIS A 161 -14.91 16.67 -26.99
C HIS A 161 -16.07 15.76 -26.60
N LEU A 162 -15.79 14.65 -25.91
CA LEU A 162 -16.79 13.65 -25.51
C LEU A 162 -17.39 13.89 -24.13
N THR A 163 -16.86 14.85 -23.36
CA THR A 163 -17.33 15.17 -22.02
C THR A 163 -18.26 16.38 -22.02
N GLY A 164 -19.44 16.23 -21.40
CA GLY A 164 -20.45 17.30 -21.25
C GLY A 164 -21.83 16.86 -21.72
N TYR A 165 -22.81 17.77 -21.65
CA TYR A 165 -24.16 17.56 -22.19
C TYR A 165 -24.17 17.74 -23.72
N ALA A 166 -25.11 17.06 -24.39
CA ALA A 166 -25.18 17.00 -25.85
C ALA A 166 -25.37 18.38 -26.52
N ASP A 167 -26.11 19.27 -25.87
CA ASP A 167 -26.37 20.65 -26.28
C ASP A 167 -25.37 21.67 -25.71
N GLY A 168 -24.42 21.20 -24.89
CA GLY A 168 -23.39 22.02 -24.26
C GLY A 168 -22.07 22.07 -25.04
N PRO A 169 -21.18 23.03 -24.68
CA PRO A 169 -19.80 23.03 -25.19
C PRO A 169 -19.01 21.81 -24.67
N PRO A 170 -17.87 21.48 -25.29
CA PRO A 170 -16.88 20.58 -24.71
C PRO A 170 -16.51 20.97 -23.27
N VAL A 171 -16.31 19.98 -22.39
CA VAL A 171 -15.99 20.19 -20.97
C VAL A 171 -14.67 19.52 -20.61
N GLU A 172 -13.75 20.28 -20.02
CA GLU A 172 -12.42 19.77 -19.64
C GLU A 172 -12.36 19.29 -18.18
N LEU A 173 -11.72 18.13 -17.97
CA LEU A 173 -11.45 17.57 -16.65
C LEU A 173 -10.23 18.25 -16.00
N ARG A 174 -10.46 19.40 -15.37
CA ARG A 174 -9.41 20.33 -14.92
C ARG A 174 -8.35 19.77 -13.95
N HIS A 175 -8.67 18.76 -13.13
CA HIS A 175 -7.76 18.27 -12.08
C HIS A 175 -7.28 16.83 -12.26
N ALA A 176 -8.01 16.01 -13.01
CA ALA A 176 -7.72 14.58 -13.11
C ALA A 176 -6.43 14.31 -13.89
N MET A 177 -6.20 15.03 -14.99
CA MET A 177 -5.15 14.66 -15.96
C MET A 177 -3.72 14.78 -15.43
N ASP A 178 -3.41 15.76 -14.58
CA ASP A 178 -2.08 15.86 -13.96
C ASP A 178 -1.82 14.64 -13.05
N HIS A 179 -2.79 14.28 -12.21
CA HIS A 179 -2.67 13.11 -11.35
C HIS A 179 -2.60 11.81 -12.16
N THR A 180 -3.44 11.64 -13.17
CA THR A 180 -3.43 10.45 -14.04
C THR A 180 -2.09 10.33 -14.79
N GLY A 181 -1.56 11.45 -15.31
CA GLY A 181 -0.23 11.48 -15.93
C GLY A 181 0.88 11.11 -14.95
N GLY A 182 0.81 11.60 -13.71
CA GLY A 182 1.72 11.22 -12.64
C GLY A 182 1.62 9.74 -12.27
N MET A 183 0.41 9.17 -12.21
CA MET A 183 0.20 7.73 -11.98
C MET A 183 0.81 6.88 -13.09
N LEU A 184 0.61 7.27 -14.35
CA LEU A 184 1.21 6.58 -15.49
C LEU A 184 2.74 6.66 -15.44
N ALA A 185 3.30 7.82 -15.09
CA ALA A 185 4.75 7.99 -14.95
C ALA A 185 5.33 7.14 -13.82
N ALA A 186 4.67 7.06 -12.66
CA ALA A 186 5.08 6.19 -11.56
C ALA A 186 4.98 4.70 -11.95
N PHE A 187 3.90 4.29 -12.63
CA PHE A 187 3.75 2.94 -13.16
C PHE A 187 4.88 2.60 -14.15
N ALA A 188 5.16 3.50 -15.10
CA ALA A 188 6.21 3.30 -16.09
C ALA A 188 7.61 3.25 -15.45
N ALA A 189 7.84 4.04 -14.38
CA ALA A 189 9.07 3.97 -13.57
C ALA A 189 9.25 2.58 -12.93
N VAL A 190 8.21 2.04 -12.30
CA VAL A 190 8.24 0.70 -11.68
C VAL A 190 8.44 -0.39 -12.74
N ALA A 191 7.77 -0.29 -13.89
CA ALA A 191 7.97 -1.20 -15.01
C ALA A 191 9.41 -1.15 -15.53
N ALA A 192 10.01 0.03 -15.62
CA ALA A 192 11.39 0.21 -16.04
C ALA A 192 12.39 -0.37 -15.03
N LEU A 193 12.15 -0.19 -13.72
CA LEU A 193 12.93 -0.79 -12.64
C LEU A 193 12.87 -2.33 -12.71
N SER A 194 11.67 -2.89 -12.93
CA SER A 194 11.48 -4.34 -13.12
C SER A 194 12.21 -4.86 -14.36
N ALA A 195 12.18 -4.12 -15.48
CA ALA A 195 12.92 -4.48 -16.68
C ALA A 195 14.43 -4.48 -16.42
N ARG A 196 14.96 -3.44 -15.75
CA ARG A 196 16.39 -3.36 -15.38
C ARG A 196 16.82 -4.52 -14.49
N GLN A 197 15.98 -4.99 -13.56
CA GLN A 197 16.32 -6.15 -12.73
C GLN A 197 16.62 -7.41 -13.57
N ARG A 198 15.95 -7.57 -14.72
CA ARG A 198 16.18 -8.71 -15.63
C ARG A 198 17.32 -8.47 -16.61
N THR A 199 17.52 -7.25 -17.07
CA THR A 199 18.44 -6.95 -18.18
C THR A 199 19.76 -6.33 -17.72
N GLY A 200 19.81 -5.72 -16.54
CA GLY A 200 20.90 -4.86 -16.08
C GLY A 200 21.00 -3.52 -16.81
N LEU A 201 20.04 -3.17 -17.68
CA LEU A 201 20.11 -1.98 -18.54
C LEU A 201 19.16 -0.87 -18.09
N GLY A 202 19.66 0.36 -18.10
CA GLY A 202 18.86 1.58 -17.96
C GLY A 202 18.05 1.91 -19.21
N GLN A 203 17.12 2.85 -19.11
CA GLN A 203 16.29 3.32 -20.23
C GLN A 203 15.73 4.73 -20.03
N HIS A 204 15.49 5.42 -21.14
CA HIS A 204 14.72 6.67 -21.17
C HIS A 204 13.25 6.35 -21.45
N VAL A 205 12.38 6.64 -20.49
CA VAL A 205 10.94 6.43 -20.56
C VAL A 205 10.27 7.77 -20.90
N ASP A 206 9.65 7.84 -22.08
CA ASP A 206 8.87 8.99 -22.55
C ASP A 206 7.38 8.78 -22.22
N VAL A 207 6.80 9.68 -21.42
CA VAL A 207 5.39 9.63 -21.04
C VAL A 207 4.69 10.89 -21.56
N SER A 208 3.79 10.69 -22.53
CA SER A 208 2.94 11.73 -23.12
C SER A 208 1.57 11.75 -22.44
N VAL A 209 1.20 12.88 -21.82
CA VAL A 209 -0.13 13.03 -21.22
C VAL A 209 -1.23 13.10 -22.29
N ARG A 210 -0.91 13.58 -23.50
CA ARG A 210 -1.83 13.53 -24.64
C ARG A 210 -2.09 12.10 -25.11
N ASP A 211 -1.05 11.26 -25.20
CA ASP A 211 -1.22 9.87 -25.63
C ASP A 211 -2.08 9.12 -24.60
N LEU A 212 -1.85 9.40 -23.31
CA LEU A 212 -2.72 8.95 -22.22
C LEU A 212 -4.17 9.41 -22.40
N ALA A 213 -4.41 10.71 -22.59
CA ALA A 213 -5.76 11.24 -22.79
C ALA A 213 -6.47 10.61 -24.01
N THR A 214 -5.72 10.40 -25.09
CA THR A 214 -6.19 9.78 -26.33
C THR A 214 -6.53 8.30 -26.12
N SER A 215 -5.78 7.60 -25.27
CA SER A 215 -6.02 6.19 -24.95
C SER A 215 -7.36 5.94 -24.25
N PHE A 216 -7.92 6.96 -23.57
CA PHE A 216 -9.20 6.85 -22.88
C PHE A 216 -10.41 6.83 -23.82
N ILE A 217 -10.23 7.18 -25.09
CA ILE A 217 -11.30 7.22 -26.10
C ILE A 217 -11.02 6.23 -27.24
N GLY A 218 -10.25 5.17 -26.95
CA GLY A 218 -9.82 4.18 -27.94
C GLY A 218 -10.95 3.56 -28.77
N PRO A 219 -12.06 3.10 -28.14
CA PRO A 219 -13.22 2.59 -28.89
C PRO A 219 -13.80 3.61 -29.88
N GLU A 220 -13.92 4.86 -29.47
CA GLU A 220 -14.42 5.97 -30.29
C GLU A 220 -13.51 6.28 -31.47
N LEU A 221 -12.19 6.29 -31.25
CA LEU A 221 -11.20 6.48 -32.31
C LEU A 221 -11.29 5.35 -33.35
N LEU A 222 -11.44 4.11 -32.89
CA LEU A 222 -11.61 2.97 -33.79
C LEU A 222 -12.94 3.03 -34.52
N ASP A 223 -14.02 3.53 -33.91
CA ASP A 223 -15.31 3.65 -34.58
C ASP A 223 -15.29 4.67 -35.72
N VAL A 224 -14.61 5.81 -35.51
CA VAL A 224 -14.35 6.78 -36.58
C VAL A 224 -13.49 6.16 -37.67
N ALA A 225 -12.36 5.54 -37.30
CA ALA A 225 -11.38 5.01 -38.25
C ALA A 225 -11.92 3.84 -39.09
N MET A 226 -12.71 2.96 -38.48
CA MET A 226 -13.20 1.73 -39.12
C MET A 226 -14.59 1.90 -39.74
N ASN A 227 -15.45 2.74 -39.14
CA ASN A 227 -16.87 2.83 -39.51
C ASN A 227 -17.33 4.24 -39.90
N SER A 228 -16.46 5.26 -39.81
CA SER A 228 -16.81 6.66 -40.11
C SER A 228 -17.99 7.19 -39.29
N ARG A 229 -18.13 6.72 -38.05
CA ARG A 229 -19.14 7.21 -37.10
C ARG A 229 -18.49 8.15 -36.10
N GLU A 230 -18.92 9.41 -36.11
CA GLU A 230 -18.45 10.42 -35.17
C GLU A 230 -19.22 10.29 -33.84
N PRO A 231 -18.54 10.02 -32.71
CA PRO A 231 -19.16 10.00 -31.40
C PRO A 231 -19.34 11.44 -30.88
N HIS A 232 -20.39 11.64 -30.10
CA HIS A 232 -20.74 12.95 -29.55
C HIS A 232 -21.06 12.85 -28.05
N ARG A 233 -20.98 14.00 -27.38
CA ARG A 233 -21.38 14.15 -25.98
C ARG A 233 -22.81 13.69 -25.76
N GLN A 234 -23.02 12.93 -24.71
CA GLN A 234 -24.34 12.39 -24.33
C GLN A 234 -24.70 12.65 -22.86
N GLY A 235 -23.98 13.55 -22.18
CA GLY A 235 -24.18 13.81 -20.76
C GLY A 235 -23.85 12.58 -19.91
N ASN A 236 -24.73 12.26 -18.96
CA ASN A 236 -24.59 11.11 -18.07
C ASN A 236 -25.19 9.81 -18.64
N ARG A 237 -25.46 9.74 -19.96
CA ARG A 237 -26.07 8.58 -20.62
C ARG A 237 -25.05 7.60 -21.17
N ASP A 238 -25.55 6.44 -21.58
CA ASP A 238 -24.82 5.37 -22.25
C ASP A 238 -25.51 5.00 -23.58
N GLY A 239 -24.78 4.33 -24.47
CA GLY A 239 -25.31 3.87 -25.76
C GLY A 239 -26.34 2.73 -25.67
N SER A 240 -26.52 2.13 -24.50
CA SER A 240 -27.35 0.92 -24.32
C SER A 240 -28.14 0.84 -23.01
N ALA A 241 -27.64 1.43 -21.91
CA ALA A 241 -28.30 1.38 -20.61
C ALA A 241 -29.41 2.42 -20.46
N ALA A 242 -30.55 2.01 -19.89
CA ALA A 242 -31.69 2.87 -19.59
C ALA A 242 -32.63 2.22 -18.54
N PRO A 243 -32.84 2.82 -17.36
CA PRO A 243 -32.28 4.11 -16.88
C PRO A 243 -30.75 4.15 -16.76
N GLN A 244 -30.17 5.30 -17.13
CA GLN A 244 -28.75 5.59 -17.00
C GLN A 244 -28.60 7.10 -16.91
N GLY A 245 -28.14 7.61 -15.76
CA GLY A 245 -28.03 9.04 -15.54
C GLY A 245 -27.74 9.44 -14.10
N VAL A 246 -27.80 10.75 -13.87
CA VAL A 246 -27.69 11.39 -12.56
C VAL A 246 -28.97 12.17 -12.32
N TYR A 247 -29.73 11.79 -11.29
CA TYR A 247 -31.10 12.24 -11.03
C TYR A 247 -31.19 13.02 -9.73
N ARG A 248 -31.99 14.09 -9.70
CA ARG A 248 -32.18 14.88 -8.49
C ARG A 248 -32.89 14.08 -7.41
N CYS A 249 -32.45 14.28 -6.17
CA CYS A 249 -33.08 13.74 -4.99
C CYS A 249 -33.70 14.88 -4.14
N SER A 250 -34.40 14.51 -3.07
CA SER A 250 -34.89 15.49 -2.09
C SER A 250 -33.70 16.16 -1.40
N GLY A 251 -33.62 17.49 -1.46
CA GLY A 251 -32.54 18.28 -0.87
C GLY A 251 -32.08 19.41 -1.80
N GLU A 252 -31.10 20.19 -1.34
CA GLU A 252 -30.43 21.20 -2.15
C GLU A 252 -29.19 20.56 -2.80
N ASP A 253 -29.15 20.54 -4.13
CA ASP A 253 -28.04 19.97 -4.91
C ASP A 253 -27.68 18.52 -4.54
N GLU A 254 -28.70 17.72 -4.21
CA GLU A 254 -28.58 16.29 -3.90
C GLU A 254 -28.92 15.44 -5.12
N TRP A 255 -28.04 14.49 -5.45
CA TRP A 255 -28.14 13.70 -6.69
C TRP A 255 -27.77 12.24 -6.48
N VAL A 256 -28.40 11.37 -7.26
CA VAL A 256 -28.11 9.94 -7.31
C VAL A 256 -27.80 9.49 -8.74
N SER A 257 -26.68 8.80 -8.91
CA SER A 257 -26.35 8.11 -10.15
C SER A 257 -27.06 6.76 -10.17
N ILE A 258 -27.72 6.42 -11.26
CA ILE A 258 -28.44 5.14 -11.44
C ILE A 258 -28.03 4.51 -12.77
N SER A 259 -27.79 3.20 -12.77
CA SER A 259 -27.47 2.42 -13.96
C SER A 259 -28.29 1.12 -14.04
N VAL A 260 -28.95 0.91 -15.17
CA VAL A 260 -29.74 -0.28 -15.51
C VAL A 260 -29.38 -0.71 -16.92
N ALA A 261 -28.58 -1.78 -17.02
CA ALA A 261 -28.04 -2.29 -18.27
C ALA A 261 -28.70 -3.60 -18.73
N SER A 262 -29.38 -4.31 -17.81
CA SER A 262 -30.00 -5.60 -18.06
C SER A 262 -31.49 -5.63 -17.75
N GLU A 263 -32.18 -6.64 -18.26
CA GLU A 263 -33.62 -6.80 -17.98
C GLU A 263 -33.88 -7.25 -16.54
N ILE A 264 -32.93 -7.94 -15.91
CA ILE A 264 -33.01 -8.29 -14.48
C ILE A 264 -32.97 -7.02 -13.64
N GLU A 265 -32.03 -6.12 -13.93
CA GLU A 265 -31.94 -4.82 -13.24
C GLU A 265 -33.17 -3.95 -13.53
N TRP A 266 -33.75 -4.02 -14.73
CA TRP A 266 -35.00 -3.30 -15.02
C TRP A 266 -36.15 -3.81 -14.15
N GLN A 267 -36.35 -5.13 -14.03
CA GLN A 267 -37.38 -5.67 -13.14
C GLN A 267 -37.11 -5.30 -11.67
N GLY A 268 -35.84 -5.32 -11.25
CA GLY A 268 -35.40 -4.83 -9.94
C GLY A 268 -35.75 -3.37 -9.72
N PHE A 269 -35.48 -2.51 -10.70
CA PHE A 269 -35.81 -1.09 -10.68
C PHE A 269 -37.31 -0.88 -10.56
N VAL A 270 -38.11 -1.53 -11.40
CA VAL A 270 -39.58 -1.43 -11.38
C VAL A 270 -40.14 -1.89 -10.03
N ALA A 271 -39.64 -2.99 -9.46
CA ALA A 271 -40.02 -3.44 -8.13
C ALA A 271 -39.66 -2.40 -7.05
N ALA A 272 -38.44 -1.87 -7.08
CA ALA A 272 -37.92 -0.91 -6.11
C ALA A 272 -38.74 0.38 -6.05
N ILE A 273 -39.23 0.87 -7.19
CA ILE A 273 -40.03 2.09 -7.26
C ILE A 273 -41.54 1.85 -7.07
N GLY A 274 -41.94 0.64 -6.66
CA GLY A 274 -43.33 0.31 -6.34
C GLY A 274 -44.20 -0.13 -7.52
N SER A 275 -43.59 -0.62 -8.59
CA SER A 275 -44.27 -1.15 -9.79
C SER A 275 -45.30 -0.17 -10.41
N PRO A 276 -44.90 1.06 -10.75
CA PRO A 276 -45.83 2.06 -11.24
C PRO A 276 -46.40 1.66 -12.60
N GLY A 277 -47.66 2.04 -12.84
CA GLY A 277 -48.37 1.64 -14.06
C GLY A 277 -47.71 2.05 -15.38
N TRP A 278 -46.88 3.11 -15.37
CA TRP A 278 -46.15 3.55 -16.57
C TRP A 278 -45.03 2.58 -16.98
N ALA A 279 -44.50 1.78 -16.04
CA ALA A 279 -43.46 0.80 -16.30
C ALA A 279 -44.02 -0.51 -16.89
N ALA A 280 -45.34 -0.68 -16.86
CA ALA A 280 -46.01 -1.86 -17.41
C ALA A 280 -46.26 -1.72 -18.93
N GLY A 281 -46.30 -2.88 -19.62
CA GLY A 281 -46.61 -2.98 -21.03
C GLY A 281 -45.45 -2.63 -21.98
N ASP A 282 -45.75 -2.51 -23.27
CA ASP A 282 -44.74 -2.48 -24.33
C ASP A 282 -43.89 -1.20 -24.35
N LYS A 283 -44.34 -0.11 -23.72
CA LYS A 283 -43.70 1.22 -23.83
C LYS A 283 -42.24 1.23 -23.37
N PHE A 284 -41.95 0.52 -22.28
CA PHE A 284 -40.61 0.34 -21.70
C PHE A 284 -40.23 -1.15 -21.58
N GLY A 285 -40.92 -2.02 -22.36
CA GLY A 285 -40.85 -3.48 -22.22
C GLY A 285 -39.56 -4.14 -22.70
N ASP A 286 -38.61 -3.38 -23.24
CA ASP A 286 -37.23 -3.83 -23.49
C ASP A 286 -36.23 -2.66 -23.48
N ALA A 287 -34.94 -3.00 -23.44
CA ALA A 287 -33.84 -2.04 -23.38
C ALA A 287 -33.82 -1.04 -24.53
N PHE A 288 -34.06 -1.47 -25.78
CA PHE A 288 -34.04 -0.57 -26.94
C PHE A 288 -35.19 0.45 -26.89
N ARG A 289 -36.38 0.01 -26.46
CA ARG A 289 -37.54 0.89 -26.29
C ARG A 289 -37.34 1.89 -25.17
N ARG A 290 -36.71 1.48 -24.06
CA ARG A 290 -36.28 2.38 -22.97
C ARG A 290 -35.27 3.40 -23.44
N TRP A 291 -34.19 2.97 -24.09
CA TRP A 291 -33.16 3.84 -24.65
C TRP A 291 -33.73 4.85 -25.67
N LYS A 292 -34.62 4.41 -26.57
CA LYS A 292 -35.27 5.32 -27.54
C LYS A 292 -36.19 6.37 -26.87
N ARG A 293 -36.58 6.15 -25.61
CA ARG A 293 -37.47 7.01 -24.82
C ARG A 293 -36.78 7.56 -23.57
N HIS A 294 -35.46 7.65 -23.60
CA HIS A 294 -34.67 7.98 -22.41
C HIS A 294 -35.09 9.32 -21.79
N ASP A 295 -35.37 10.36 -22.59
CA ASP A 295 -35.84 11.65 -22.08
C ASP A 295 -37.14 11.52 -21.25
N GLU A 296 -38.09 10.74 -21.75
CA GLU A 296 -39.35 10.50 -21.06
C GLU A 296 -39.14 9.63 -19.81
N LEU A 297 -38.31 8.60 -19.92
CA LEU A 297 -37.96 7.74 -18.80
C LEU A 297 -37.26 8.53 -17.70
N ASP A 298 -36.30 9.40 -18.04
CA ASP A 298 -35.56 10.24 -17.09
C ASP A 298 -36.51 11.11 -16.28
N GLY A 299 -37.52 11.72 -16.91
CA GLY A 299 -38.53 12.50 -16.21
C GLY A 299 -39.37 11.67 -15.22
N LEU A 300 -39.68 10.41 -15.56
CA LEU A 300 -40.41 9.49 -14.68
C LEU A 300 -39.54 8.98 -13.52
N VAL A 301 -38.26 8.70 -13.78
CA VAL A 301 -37.29 8.34 -12.74
C VAL A 301 -37.10 9.51 -11.78
N GLU A 302 -36.88 10.71 -12.30
CA GLU A 302 -36.64 11.89 -11.47
C GLU A 302 -37.86 12.24 -10.61
N GLN A 303 -39.09 12.10 -11.13
CA GLN A 303 -40.32 12.28 -10.34
C GLN A 303 -40.39 11.36 -9.11
N TRP A 304 -39.78 10.17 -9.19
CA TRP A 304 -39.67 9.27 -8.06
C TRP A 304 -38.49 9.64 -7.16
N THR A 305 -37.29 9.89 -7.71
CA THR A 305 -36.09 10.17 -6.91
C THR A 305 -36.19 11.45 -6.09
N ILE A 306 -36.89 12.50 -6.58
CA ILE A 306 -37.08 13.75 -5.81
C ILE A 306 -37.91 13.58 -4.52
N GLN A 307 -38.57 12.44 -4.34
CA GLN A 307 -39.34 12.11 -3.13
C GLN A 307 -38.48 11.44 -2.06
N HIS A 308 -37.22 11.15 -2.37
CA HIS A 308 -36.30 10.39 -1.51
C HIS A 308 -34.95 11.10 -1.41
N THR A 309 -34.23 10.90 -0.30
CA THR A 309 -32.84 11.38 -0.20
C THR A 309 -31.94 10.52 -1.08
N ALA A 310 -30.78 11.04 -1.53
CA ALA A 310 -29.85 10.28 -2.37
C ALA A 310 -29.40 8.95 -1.72
N ALA A 311 -29.17 8.97 -0.40
CA ALA A 311 -28.86 7.78 0.39
C ALA A 311 -30.06 6.81 0.47
N GLY A 312 -31.28 7.32 0.68
CA GLY A 312 -32.49 6.50 0.72
C GLY A 312 -32.79 5.82 -0.62
N THR A 313 -32.69 6.58 -1.72
CA THR A 313 -32.79 6.05 -3.08
C THR A 313 -31.77 4.95 -3.32
N THR A 314 -30.51 5.18 -2.94
CA THR A 314 -29.43 4.19 -3.07
C THR A 314 -29.77 2.89 -2.34
N GLN A 315 -30.22 2.97 -1.09
CA GLN A 315 -30.59 1.79 -0.29
C GLN A 315 -31.75 1.00 -0.91
N ILE A 316 -32.81 1.69 -1.36
CA ILE A 316 -33.99 1.07 -1.98
C ILE A 316 -33.60 0.34 -3.26
N LEU A 317 -32.83 0.99 -4.13
CA LEU A 317 -32.42 0.44 -5.42
C LEU A 317 -31.46 -0.74 -5.27
N GLN A 318 -30.43 -0.62 -4.43
CA GLN A 318 -29.47 -1.70 -4.21
C GLN A 318 -30.10 -2.94 -3.58
N ALA A 319 -31.11 -2.77 -2.71
CA ALA A 319 -31.87 -3.90 -2.15
C ALA A 319 -32.61 -4.72 -3.22
N HIS A 320 -32.79 -4.16 -4.43
CA HIS A 320 -33.41 -4.81 -5.57
C HIS A 320 -32.41 -5.10 -6.71
N GLY A 321 -31.11 -5.07 -6.42
CA GLY A 321 -30.06 -5.40 -7.40
C GLY A 321 -29.81 -4.32 -8.44
N VAL A 322 -30.23 -3.08 -8.21
CA VAL A 322 -29.95 -1.95 -9.11
C VAL A 322 -28.74 -1.17 -8.64
N ALA A 323 -27.79 -0.93 -9.53
CA ALA A 323 -26.62 -0.10 -9.25
C ALA A 323 -27.03 1.36 -9.11
N ALA A 324 -26.89 1.89 -7.90
CA ALA A 324 -27.15 3.30 -7.60
C ALA A 324 -26.20 3.80 -6.51
N HIS A 325 -25.76 5.06 -6.61
CA HIS A 325 -24.90 5.71 -5.61
C HIS A 325 -25.13 7.23 -5.58
N PRO A 326 -24.97 7.89 -4.43
CA PRO A 326 -25.01 9.35 -4.36
C PRO A 326 -23.84 9.97 -5.12
N SER A 327 -24.06 11.13 -5.74
CA SER A 327 -22.98 11.98 -6.26
C SER A 327 -22.43 12.85 -5.12
N LEU A 328 -21.40 12.36 -4.44
CA LEU A 328 -20.89 12.98 -3.21
C LEU A 328 -20.08 14.27 -3.48
N SER A 329 -20.30 15.28 -2.64
CA SER A 329 -19.45 16.47 -2.57
C SER A 329 -18.14 16.18 -1.81
N PRO A 330 -17.10 17.04 -1.92
CA PRO A 330 -15.90 16.91 -1.10
C PRO A 330 -16.17 16.90 0.41
N GLU A 331 -17.16 17.67 0.90
CA GLU A 331 -17.56 17.66 2.31
C GLU A 331 -18.13 16.30 2.73
N ALA A 332 -18.94 15.68 1.87
CA ALA A 332 -19.48 14.35 2.12
C ALA A 332 -18.36 13.30 2.08
N ILE A 333 -17.42 13.38 1.12
CA ILE A 333 -16.28 12.46 0.98
C ILE A 333 -15.40 12.43 2.24
N VAL A 334 -15.09 13.58 2.84
CA VAL A 334 -14.23 13.60 4.05
C VAL A 334 -14.93 13.03 5.30
N ARG A 335 -16.26 12.90 5.25
CA ARG A 335 -17.08 12.29 6.31
C ARG A 335 -17.57 10.88 5.96
N ASP A 336 -17.20 10.37 4.78
CA ASP A 336 -17.68 9.09 4.31
C ASP A 336 -17.17 7.94 5.18
N THR A 337 -18.10 7.16 5.74
CA THR A 337 -17.77 6.08 6.69
C THR A 337 -16.90 5.00 6.07
N HIS A 338 -17.06 4.71 4.77
CA HIS A 338 -16.26 3.71 4.07
C HIS A 338 -14.82 4.20 3.89
N LEU A 339 -14.61 5.43 3.44
CA LEU A 339 -13.29 6.03 3.29
C LEU A 339 -12.60 6.24 4.65
N LEU A 340 -13.33 6.61 5.70
CA LEU A 340 -12.80 6.71 7.05
C LEU A 340 -12.36 5.35 7.60
N ALA A 341 -13.20 4.31 7.47
CA ALA A 341 -12.87 2.95 7.90
C ALA A 341 -11.67 2.37 7.12
N ARG A 342 -11.47 2.84 5.89
CA ARG A 342 -10.32 2.47 5.06
C ARG A 342 -9.10 3.34 5.30
N GLU A 343 -9.14 4.33 6.19
CA GLU A 343 -8.06 5.28 6.42
C GLU A 343 -7.62 5.98 5.12
N ALA A 344 -8.57 6.43 4.31
CA ALA A 344 -8.27 7.21 3.10
C ALA A 344 -7.64 8.58 3.44
N PHE A 345 -7.95 9.11 4.62
CA PHE A 345 -7.45 10.38 5.12
C PHE A 345 -6.83 10.25 6.54
N PRO A 346 -5.69 9.57 6.71
CA PRO A 346 -5.10 9.35 8.04
C PRO A 346 -4.68 10.68 8.68
N MET A 347 -4.65 10.71 10.02
CA MET A 347 -3.92 11.75 10.74
C MET A 347 -2.44 11.41 10.69
N VAL A 348 -1.62 12.36 10.27
CA VAL A 348 -0.16 12.25 10.22
C VAL A 348 0.47 13.41 11.00
N TYR A 349 1.71 13.23 11.43
CA TYR A 349 2.51 14.31 12.01
C TYR A 349 3.33 14.99 10.91
N ASN A 350 3.43 16.30 11.00
CA ASN A 350 4.40 17.05 10.22
C ASN A 350 5.72 17.12 11.00
N ASP A 351 6.76 16.47 10.51
CA ASP A 351 8.06 16.42 11.19
C ASP A 351 8.71 17.81 11.36
N GLU A 352 8.39 18.78 10.51
CA GLU A 352 8.95 20.14 10.59
C GLU A 352 8.24 21.00 11.64
N THR A 353 6.92 20.85 11.80
CA THR A 353 6.12 21.69 12.70
C THR A 353 5.71 20.99 13.99
N GLY A 354 5.77 19.66 14.04
CA GLY A 354 5.25 18.82 15.13
C GLY A 354 3.72 18.74 15.17
N GLU A 355 3.02 19.40 14.25
CA GLU A 355 1.55 19.46 14.25
C GLU A 355 0.93 18.25 13.56
N GLN A 356 -0.24 17.85 14.03
CA GLN A 356 -1.05 16.84 13.36
C GLN A 356 -1.84 17.44 12.19
N GLN A 357 -1.86 16.74 11.06
CA GLN A 357 -2.65 17.12 9.88
C GLN A 357 -3.24 15.89 9.20
N ARG A 358 -4.30 16.09 8.39
CA ARG A 358 -4.83 15.03 7.52
C ARG A 358 -3.96 14.92 6.26
N ALA A 359 -3.62 13.70 5.86
CA ALA A 359 -3.00 13.41 4.56
C ALA A 359 -3.95 12.58 3.69
N VAL A 360 -3.71 12.51 2.38
CA VAL A 360 -4.41 11.56 1.50
C VAL A 360 -3.55 10.30 1.39
N ALA A 361 -4.09 9.17 1.85
CA ALA A 361 -3.42 7.88 1.73
C ALA A 361 -3.39 7.42 0.26
N PRO A 362 -2.39 6.61 -0.14
CA PRO A 362 -2.41 5.98 -1.46
C PRO A 362 -3.71 5.17 -1.66
N PRO A 363 -4.28 5.13 -2.88
CA PRO A 363 -5.49 4.37 -3.18
C PRO A 363 -5.26 2.85 -3.27
N TRP A 364 -4.06 2.37 -2.98
CA TRP A 364 -3.72 0.95 -2.84
C TRP A 364 -3.46 0.56 -1.38
N ARG A 365 -3.62 -0.72 -1.09
CA ARG A 365 -3.20 -1.34 0.18
C ARG A 365 -2.25 -2.46 -0.17
N LEU A 366 -1.01 -2.37 0.32
CA LEU A 366 -0.03 -3.41 0.16
C LEU A 366 -0.13 -4.32 1.37
N THR A 367 -0.43 -5.60 1.14
CA THR A 367 -0.27 -6.62 2.17
C THR A 367 1.21 -6.94 2.28
N VAL A 368 1.82 -6.56 3.39
CA VAL A 368 3.16 -7.05 3.74
C VAL A 368 2.93 -8.29 4.60
N ALA A 369 3.48 -9.43 4.17
CA ALA A 369 3.50 -10.62 5.00
C ALA A 369 4.22 -10.26 6.31
N LYS A 370 3.51 -10.40 7.43
CA LYS A 370 4.02 -10.18 8.78
C LYS A 370 4.57 -11.45 9.40
N LYS A 371 4.15 -12.61 8.90
CA LYS A 371 4.62 -13.93 9.37
C LYS A 371 5.14 -14.75 8.21
N GLY A 372 6.10 -15.63 8.49
CA GLY A 372 6.73 -16.46 7.47
C GLY A 372 6.95 -17.89 7.93
N THR A 373 7.82 -18.59 7.19
CA THR A 373 8.16 -19.99 7.46
C THR A 373 9.40 -20.15 8.33
N GLY A 374 10.10 -19.05 8.62
CA GLY A 374 11.20 -19.01 9.57
C GLY A 374 10.82 -18.24 10.84
N LEU A 375 11.37 -18.68 11.97
CA LEU A 375 11.23 -17.97 13.24
C LEU A 375 12.59 -17.90 13.93
N MET A 376 13.03 -16.71 14.31
CA MET A 376 14.16 -16.53 15.21
C MET A 376 13.65 -16.08 16.56
N ILE A 377 14.07 -16.76 17.63
CA ILE A 377 13.71 -16.36 18.98
C ILE A 377 14.97 -16.21 19.82
N VAL A 378 15.05 -15.08 20.51
CA VAL A 378 16.13 -14.72 21.42
C VAL A 378 15.57 -14.66 22.84
N TRP A 379 16.25 -15.30 23.79
CA TRP A 379 15.93 -15.22 25.21
C TRP A 379 17.15 -14.75 25.97
N ALA A 380 16.94 -13.98 27.04
CA ALA A 380 17.98 -13.61 27.99
C ALA A 380 17.38 -13.18 29.32
N ASP A 381 18.10 -13.51 30.40
CA ASP A 381 17.94 -12.88 31.71
C ASP A 381 18.84 -11.66 31.77
N ILE A 382 18.26 -10.48 32.00
CA ILE A 382 19.00 -9.21 32.06
C ILE A 382 19.19 -8.78 33.53
N PRO A 383 20.39 -8.37 33.95
CA PRO A 383 20.61 -7.82 35.28
C PRO A 383 19.72 -6.59 35.53
N ALA A 384 19.11 -6.51 36.72
CA ALA A 384 18.14 -5.46 37.05
C ALA A 384 18.68 -4.03 36.85
N GLU A 385 19.98 -3.81 37.10
CA GLU A 385 20.63 -2.52 36.89
C GLU A 385 20.81 -2.13 35.41
N MET A 386 20.63 -3.07 34.49
CA MET A 386 20.76 -2.87 33.03
C MET A 386 19.41 -2.95 32.30
N GLU A 387 18.31 -3.31 32.97
CA GLU A 387 17.01 -3.55 32.33
C GLU A 387 16.49 -2.33 31.58
N ASP A 388 16.53 -1.13 32.19
CA ASP A 388 16.05 0.10 31.55
C ASP A 388 16.83 0.42 30.27
N ASP A 389 18.17 0.36 30.34
CA ASP A 389 19.07 0.64 29.19
C ASP A 389 18.89 -0.40 28.08
N PHE A 390 18.75 -1.69 28.45
CA PHE A 390 18.44 -2.77 27.52
C PHE A 390 17.09 -2.56 26.84
N ASN A 391 16.05 -2.19 27.60
CA ASN A 391 14.70 -2.01 27.10
C ASN A 391 14.60 -0.84 26.13
N SER A 392 15.18 0.31 26.47
CA SER A 392 15.24 1.49 25.61
C SER A 392 15.99 1.17 24.31
N TRP A 393 17.19 0.58 24.40
CA TRP A 393 17.95 0.18 23.22
C TRP A 393 17.16 -0.75 22.29
N TYR A 394 16.50 -1.76 22.86
CA TYR A 394 15.76 -2.74 22.06
C TYR A 394 14.59 -2.09 21.31
N ASN A 395 13.86 -1.20 21.99
CA ASN A 395 12.63 -0.59 21.47
C ASN A 395 12.92 0.56 20.49
N GLU A 396 13.92 1.38 20.79
CA GLU A 396 14.21 2.62 20.06
C GLU A 396 15.13 2.39 18.87
N GLU A 397 15.96 1.34 18.90
CA GLU A 397 17.02 1.13 17.90
C GLU A 397 17.02 -0.28 17.33
N HIS A 398 17.16 -1.31 18.18
CA HIS A 398 17.49 -2.65 17.70
C HIS A 398 16.38 -3.32 16.91
N LEU A 399 15.12 -3.15 17.33
CA LEU A 399 13.99 -3.77 16.64
C LEU A 399 13.83 -3.19 15.23
N ALA A 400 13.97 -1.87 15.08
CA ALA A 400 13.93 -1.19 13.79
C ALA A 400 15.11 -1.59 12.89
N GLU A 401 16.31 -1.73 13.46
CA GLU A 401 17.50 -2.22 12.75
C GLU A 401 17.29 -3.63 12.17
N LEU A 402 16.72 -4.57 12.93
CA LEU A 402 16.48 -5.91 12.39
C LEU A 402 15.32 -5.95 11.39
N LEU A 403 14.27 -5.13 11.60
CA LEU A 403 13.14 -5.05 10.66
C LEU A 403 13.52 -4.42 9.32
N SER A 404 14.62 -3.68 9.23
CA SER A 404 15.12 -3.18 7.94
C SER A 404 15.86 -4.24 7.13
N VAL A 405 16.20 -5.40 7.73
CA VAL A 405 16.87 -6.49 7.02
C VAL A 405 15.87 -7.21 6.09
N PRO A 406 16.16 -7.33 4.78
CA PRO A 406 15.30 -8.04 3.85
C PRO A 406 14.99 -9.47 4.32
N GLY A 407 13.70 -9.81 4.38
CA GLY A 407 13.22 -11.12 4.82
C GLY A 407 12.93 -11.21 6.32
N VAL A 408 13.23 -10.20 7.13
CA VAL A 408 12.67 -10.06 8.49
C VAL A 408 11.32 -9.38 8.36
N LEU A 409 10.25 -10.09 8.72
CA LEU A 409 8.88 -9.72 8.38
C LEU A 409 8.17 -8.94 9.50
N ASN A 410 8.40 -9.35 10.74
CA ASN A 410 7.82 -8.74 11.92
C ASN A 410 8.64 -9.12 13.16
N ALA A 411 8.53 -8.34 14.22
CA ALA A 411 9.21 -8.62 15.45
C ALA A 411 8.45 -8.04 16.65
N ALA A 412 8.49 -8.75 17.78
CA ALA A 412 7.94 -8.25 19.02
C ALA A 412 8.75 -8.73 20.22
N ARG A 413 8.68 -7.95 21.29
CA ARG A 413 9.27 -8.25 22.59
C ARG A 413 8.21 -8.75 23.54
N TYR A 414 8.64 -9.66 24.40
CA TYR A 414 7.81 -10.32 25.37
C TYR A 414 8.54 -10.48 26.69
N GLU A 415 7.77 -10.53 27.78
CA GLU A 415 8.26 -10.83 29.13
C GLU A 415 7.59 -12.09 29.68
N ALA A 416 8.35 -12.86 30.45
CA ALA A 416 7.86 -14.10 31.04
C ALA A 416 6.90 -13.82 32.19
N THR A 417 5.73 -14.46 32.18
CA THR A 417 4.74 -14.38 33.29
C THR A 417 4.78 -15.58 34.23
N SER A 418 5.58 -16.61 33.90
CA SER A 418 5.61 -17.89 34.62
C SER A 418 7.03 -18.41 34.84
N SER A 419 7.68 -18.89 33.78
CA SER A 419 9.02 -19.50 33.85
C SER A 419 9.80 -19.31 32.56
N GLY A 420 11.11 -19.13 32.70
CA GLY A 420 12.05 -18.90 31.60
C GLY A 420 12.89 -17.65 31.88
N PRO A 421 13.82 -17.31 30.97
CA PRO A 421 14.50 -16.03 31.05
C PRO A 421 13.49 -14.87 31.08
N ASN A 422 13.76 -13.77 31.78
CA ASN A 422 12.78 -12.69 31.94
C ASN A 422 12.38 -12.02 30.62
N HIS A 423 13.29 -11.94 29.64
CA HIS A 423 13.03 -11.32 28.34
C HIS A 423 13.11 -12.30 27.17
N MET A 424 12.20 -12.09 26.22
CA MET A 424 12.19 -12.76 24.93
C MET A 424 11.94 -11.76 23.79
N ALA A 425 12.61 -11.96 22.66
CA ALA A 425 12.29 -11.30 21.40
C ALA A 425 12.03 -12.36 20.32
N VAL A 426 10.94 -12.18 19.58
CA VAL A 426 10.51 -13.08 18.52
C VAL A 426 10.55 -12.33 17.20
N TYR A 427 11.16 -12.93 16.19
CA TYR A 427 11.29 -12.40 14.85
C TYR A 427 10.71 -13.39 13.83
N GLU A 428 9.70 -12.94 13.10
CA GLU A 428 9.16 -13.66 11.95
C GLU A 428 10.09 -13.44 10.75
N LEU A 429 10.44 -14.53 10.09
CA LEU A 429 11.32 -14.52 8.92
C LEU A 429 10.59 -15.16 7.74
N GLU A 430 10.82 -14.64 6.54
CA GLU A 430 10.33 -15.25 5.29
C GLU A 430 10.65 -16.74 5.25
N SER A 431 11.91 -17.07 5.57
CA SER A 431 12.42 -18.42 5.76
C SER A 431 13.58 -18.42 6.76
N PRO A 432 13.99 -19.58 7.31
CA PRO A 432 15.20 -19.66 8.14
C PRO A 432 16.48 -19.20 7.42
N ALA A 433 16.52 -19.15 6.08
CA ALA A 433 17.71 -18.73 5.34
C ALA A 433 18.05 -17.24 5.51
N VAL A 434 17.10 -16.42 5.97
CA VAL A 434 17.28 -14.97 6.16
C VAL A 434 18.46 -14.68 7.11
N VAL A 435 18.61 -15.44 8.20
CA VAL A 435 19.73 -15.23 9.15
C VAL A 435 21.10 -15.56 8.55
N GLU A 436 21.11 -16.30 7.44
CA GLU A 436 22.33 -16.67 6.72
C GLU A 436 22.67 -15.70 5.58
N SER A 437 21.79 -14.75 5.28
CA SER A 437 22.00 -13.74 4.24
C SER A 437 23.14 -12.77 4.58
N ASP A 438 23.78 -12.23 3.55
CA ASP A 438 24.83 -11.21 3.72
C ASP A 438 24.28 -9.95 4.40
N ALA A 439 23.05 -9.55 4.09
CA ALA A 439 22.38 -8.41 4.72
C ALA A 439 22.24 -8.62 6.24
N PHE A 440 21.84 -9.81 6.67
CA PHE A 440 21.71 -10.12 8.09
C PHE A 440 23.06 -10.24 8.79
N LYS A 441 24.03 -10.93 8.17
CA LYS A 441 25.35 -11.20 8.77
C LYS A 441 26.22 -9.96 8.87
N ASN A 442 26.19 -9.10 7.87
CA ASN A 442 27.05 -7.92 7.77
C ASN A 442 26.39 -6.64 8.28
N ARG A 443 25.24 -6.75 8.94
CA ARG A 443 24.56 -5.58 9.50
C ARG A 443 25.48 -4.82 10.48
N PRO A 444 25.54 -3.48 10.40
CA PRO A 444 26.39 -2.69 11.28
C PRO A 444 25.81 -2.69 12.70
N ARG A 445 26.65 -2.97 13.71
CA ARG A 445 26.26 -2.79 15.11
C ARG A 445 26.51 -1.36 15.55
N THR A 446 25.49 -0.75 16.15
CA THR A 446 25.58 0.58 16.76
C THR A 446 26.48 0.59 18.00
N GLU A 447 26.94 1.76 18.41
CA GLU A 447 27.73 1.92 19.65
C GLU A 447 26.91 1.59 20.91
N TRP A 448 25.58 1.78 20.87
CA TRP A 448 24.70 1.36 21.96
C TRP A 448 24.62 -0.17 22.01
N GLY A 449 24.30 -0.83 20.90
CA GLY A 449 24.18 -2.29 20.81
C GLY A 449 25.47 -3.03 21.17
N LYS A 450 26.65 -2.44 20.91
CA LYS A 450 27.94 -2.98 21.35
C LYS A 450 28.09 -3.08 22.88
N ARG A 451 27.28 -2.35 23.67
CA ARG A 451 27.35 -2.31 25.14
C ARG A 451 26.21 -3.05 25.84
N VAL A 452 25.04 -3.17 25.22
CA VAL A 452 23.82 -3.66 25.90
C VAL A 452 23.18 -4.88 25.24
N SER A 453 23.78 -5.45 24.17
CA SER A 453 23.19 -6.61 23.50
C SER A 453 22.98 -7.81 24.45
N PRO A 454 21.94 -8.64 24.22
CA PRO A 454 21.65 -9.78 25.10
C PRO A 454 22.77 -10.83 25.11
N SER A 455 23.57 -10.92 24.04
CA SER A 455 24.75 -11.80 24.00
C SER A 455 25.91 -11.33 24.89
N LEU A 456 25.89 -10.06 25.34
CA LEU A 456 26.96 -9.45 26.14
C LEU A 456 26.56 -9.37 27.62
N ILE A 457 25.37 -8.84 27.90
CA ILE A 457 24.92 -8.56 29.27
C ILE A 457 23.95 -9.62 29.80
N GLY A 458 23.41 -10.46 28.91
CA GLY A 458 22.40 -11.46 29.27
C GLY A 458 23.01 -12.73 29.85
N THR A 459 22.29 -13.32 30.81
CA THR A 459 22.49 -14.70 31.27
C THR A 459 21.36 -15.58 30.76
N ASN A 460 21.51 -16.91 30.85
CA ASN A 460 20.57 -17.88 30.24
C ASN A 460 20.23 -17.56 28.76
N PHE A 461 21.21 -17.00 28.05
CA PHE A 461 21.06 -16.53 26.69
C PHE A 461 20.84 -17.69 25.72
N MET A 462 19.79 -17.60 24.90
CA MET A 462 19.49 -18.55 23.83
C MET A 462 19.13 -17.78 22.57
N ASN A 463 19.60 -18.27 21.41
CA ASN A 463 19.24 -17.73 20.10
C ASN A 463 19.01 -18.89 19.14
N ASN A 464 17.74 -19.25 18.98
CA ASN A 464 17.33 -20.36 18.14
C ASN A 464 16.68 -19.85 16.86
N VAL A 465 16.91 -20.57 15.78
CA VAL A 465 16.27 -20.34 14.49
C VAL A 465 15.55 -21.61 14.10
N TYR A 466 14.32 -21.43 13.65
CA TYR A 466 13.40 -22.51 13.37
C TYR A 466 12.82 -22.42 11.96
N GLU A 467 12.45 -23.58 11.45
CA GLU A 467 11.64 -23.78 10.25
C GLU A 467 10.25 -24.29 10.65
N MET A 468 9.21 -23.75 10.04
CA MET A 468 7.83 -24.15 10.32
C MET A 468 7.56 -25.56 9.79
N ILE A 469 6.97 -26.42 10.65
CA ILE A 469 6.53 -27.77 10.29
C ILE A 469 5.03 -27.99 10.48
N HIS A 470 4.33 -27.05 11.14
CA HIS A 470 2.87 -27.01 11.23
C HIS A 470 2.37 -25.56 11.37
N PRO A 471 1.34 -25.15 10.60
CA PRO A 471 0.72 -25.90 9.49
C PRO A 471 1.72 -26.21 8.37
N SER A 472 1.40 -27.14 7.48
CA SER A 472 2.31 -27.52 6.37
C SER A 472 2.50 -26.41 5.32
N ALA A 473 1.64 -25.38 5.35
CA ALA A 473 1.74 -24.19 4.53
C ALA A 473 1.17 -22.99 5.29
N LEU A 474 1.71 -21.80 5.02
CA LEU A 474 1.21 -20.55 5.58
C LEU A 474 -0.09 -20.13 4.87
N SER A 475 -1.17 -19.90 5.61
CA SER A 475 -2.39 -19.31 5.06
C SER A 475 -2.31 -17.78 5.08
N ASP A 476 -3.06 -17.09 4.21
CA ASP A 476 -3.11 -15.63 4.18
C ASP A 476 -3.51 -15.01 5.54
N GLY A 477 -4.40 -15.68 6.27
CA GLY A 477 -4.81 -15.26 7.61
C GLY A 477 -3.67 -15.34 8.64
N ILE A 478 -2.74 -16.28 8.48
CA ILE A 478 -1.53 -16.36 9.31
C ILE A 478 -0.50 -15.34 8.83
N ALA A 479 -0.22 -15.33 7.53
CA ALA A 479 0.78 -14.49 6.89
C ALA A 479 0.59 -13.00 7.21
N ASN A 480 -0.65 -12.52 7.25
CA ASN A 480 -0.96 -11.11 7.43
C ASN A 480 -1.29 -10.71 8.87
N SER A 481 -1.23 -11.64 9.82
CA SER A 481 -1.57 -11.36 11.23
C SER A 481 -0.40 -10.76 12.02
N ASP A 482 -0.72 -9.94 13.03
CA ASP A 482 0.27 -9.37 13.94
C ASP A 482 0.83 -10.37 14.96
N MET A 483 1.86 -9.94 15.68
CA MET A 483 2.41 -10.66 16.83
C MET A 483 1.34 -10.74 17.93
N ALA A 484 1.08 -11.94 18.45
CA ALA A 484 -0.01 -12.18 19.38
C ALA A 484 0.21 -11.46 20.73
N PRO A 485 -0.85 -11.01 21.41
CA PRO A 485 -0.77 -10.41 22.75
C PRO A 485 -0.02 -11.26 23.77
N ALA A 486 -0.24 -12.58 23.75
CA ALA A 486 0.47 -13.52 24.59
C ALA A 486 0.87 -14.79 23.84
N LEU A 487 1.91 -15.46 24.32
CA LEU A 487 2.43 -16.70 23.76
C LEU A 487 2.62 -17.75 24.84
N GLN A 488 2.34 -19.02 24.52
CA GLN A 488 2.90 -20.15 25.25
C GLN A 488 3.84 -20.93 24.34
N ILE A 489 5.09 -21.11 24.80
CA ILE A 489 6.13 -21.78 24.02
C ILE A 489 6.59 -23.07 24.72
N GLY A 490 6.20 -24.20 24.13
CA GLY A 490 6.72 -25.52 24.46
C GLY A 490 7.97 -25.81 23.65
N ARG A 491 9.10 -26.08 24.29
CA ARG A 491 10.39 -26.44 23.70
C ARG A 491 10.71 -27.86 24.15
N MET A 492 10.99 -28.76 23.21
CA MET A 492 11.19 -30.17 23.51
C MET A 492 12.10 -30.91 22.53
N ASP A 493 12.75 -31.96 23.04
CA ASP A 493 13.43 -32.99 22.26
C ASP A 493 12.61 -34.28 22.23
N VAL A 494 12.75 -35.03 21.14
CA VAL A 494 12.08 -36.31 20.90
C VAL A 494 13.12 -37.32 20.44
N PRO A 495 13.13 -38.56 20.97
CA PRO A 495 14.03 -39.61 20.49
C PRO A 495 13.83 -39.88 19.00
N ALA A 496 14.94 -40.04 18.27
CA ALA A 496 14.90 -40.26 16.81
C ALA A 496 14.02 -41.46 16.38
N ALA A 497 13.91 -42.49 17.22
CA ALA A 497 13.08 -43.66 16.96
C ALA A 497 11.56 -43.37 16.95
N ASN A 498 11.13 -42.27 17.57
CA ASN A 498 9.72 -41.88 17.70
C ASN A 498 9.39 -40.59 16.94
N ASP A 499 10.39 -39.99 16.27
CA ASP A 499 10.28 -38.64 15.68
C ASP A 499 9.11 -38.51 14.70
N ALA A 500 8.94 -39.46 13.78
CA ALA A 500 7.88 -39.43 12.79
C ALA A 500 6.48 -39.60 13.44
N GLU A 501 6.30 -40.66 14.23
CA GLU A 501 5.03 -40.95 14.91
C GLU A 501 4.58 -39.78 15.80
N TRP A 502 5.52 -39.22 16.56
CA TRP A 502 5.25 -38.12 17.47
C TRP A 502 4.91 -36.84 16.70
N ASN A 503 5.60 -36.52 15.61
CA ASN A 503 5.30 -35.34 14.81
C ASN A 503 3.94 -35.43 14.11
N ASP A 504 3.58 -36.61 13.59
CA ASP A 504 2.28 -36.86 12.98
C ASP A 504 1.15 -36.65 14.00
N TRP A 505 1.30 -37.20 15.21
CA TRP A 505 0.33 -37.00 16.29
C TRP A 505 0.27 -35.54 16.76
N TYR A 506 1.42 -34.90 16.99
CA TYR A 506 1.45 -33.57 17.58
C TYR A 506 0.87 -32.52 16.62
N SER A 507 1.19 -32.62 15.32
CA SER A 507 0.63 -31.76 14.26
C SER A 507 -0.81 -32.11 13.90
N GLY A 508 -1.16 -33.40 13.87
CA GLY A 508 -2.46 -33.86 13.38
C GLY A 508 -3.57 -33.92 14.43
N VAL A 509 -3.20 -34.07 15.70
CA VAL A 509 -4.14 -34.29 16.81
C VAL A 509 -3.94 -33.26 17.92
N TYR A 510 -2.71 -33.14 18.43
CA TYR A 510 -2.47 -32.38 19.66
C TYR A 510 -2.70 -30.88 19.45
N VAL A 511 -1.99 -30.23 18.52
CA VAL A 511 -2.16 -28.79 18.25
C VAL A 511 -3.60 -28.44 17.82
N PRO A 512 -4.22 -29.13 16.85
CA PRO A 512 -5.59 -28.81 16.43
C PRO A 512 -6.65 -28.93 17.51
N ASN A 513 -6.42 -29.73 18.57
CA ASN A 513 -7.32 -29.79 19.71
C ASN A 513 -7.22 -28.55 20.60
N TYR A 514 -6.00 -28.04 20.83
CA TYR A 514 -5.78 -26.81 21.57
C TYR A 514 -6.28 -25.56 20.84
N GLU A 515 -6.27 -25.56 19.50
CA GLU A 515 -6.81 -24.44 18.70
C GLU A 515 -8.33 -24.23 18.86
N LYS A 516 -9.05 -25.22 19.41
CA LYS A 516 -10.50 -25.10 19.69
C LYS A 516 -10.80 -24.36 20.99
N VAL A 517 -9.79 -24.10 21.82
CA VAL A 517 -9.94 -23.44 23.12
C VAL A 517 -10.24 -21.95 22.90
N PRO A 518 -11.30 -21.38 23.50
CA PRO A 518 -11.55 -19.93 23.42
C PRO A 518 -10.36 -19.11 23.90
N GLY A 519 -9.99 -18.08 23.13
CA GLY A 519 -8.80 -17.27 23.38
C GLY A 519 -7.49 -17.84 22.80
N CYS A 520 -7.48 -19.09 22.32
CA CYS A 520 -6.40 -19.62 21.51
C CYS A 520 -6.56 -19.17 20.06
N ILE A 521 -5.68 -18.30 19.60
CA ILE A 521 -5.69 -17.78 18.23
C ILE A 521 -5.26 -18.87 17.25
N ARG A 522 -4.19 -19.60 17.58
CA ARG A 522 -3.62 -20.73 16.79
C ARG A 522 -2.43 -21.39 17.49
N GLY A 523 -2.01 -22.55 16.98
CA GLY A 523 -0.72 -23.17 17.30
C GLY A 523 0.15 -23.38 16.06
N ARG A 524 1.42 -22.96 16.12
CA ARG A 524 2.42 -23.29 15.09
C ARG A 524 3.53 -24.15 15.67
N ARG A 525 4.00 -25.12 14.88
CA ARG A 525 5.12 -25.98 15.25
C ARG A 525 6.32 -25.72 14.39
N TRP A 526 7.47 -25.90 15.00
CA TRP A 526 8.75 -25.42 14.53
C TRP A 526 9.81 -26.48 14.79
N LYS A 527 10.71 -26.68 13.82
CA LYS A 527 11.91 -27.51 13.94
C LYS A 527 13.13 -26.61 13.97
N ALA A 528 14.02 -26.81 14.94
CA ALA A 528 15.24 -26.02 15.05
C ALA A 528 16.17 -26.34 13.86
N VAL A 529 16.57 -25.31 13.13
CA VAL A 529 17.69 -25.37 12.16
C VAL A 529 18.98 -24.87 12.79
N ARG A 530 18.87 -24.07 13.87
CA ARG A 530 19.98 -23.61 14.72
C ARG A 530 19.51 -23.55 16.17
N GLY A 531 20.31 -24.09 17.08
CA GLY A 531 20.02 -24.11 18.52
C GLY A 531 19.34 -25.40 18.98
N ALA A 532 18.96 -25.43 20.25
CA ALA A 532 18.33 -26.57 20.91
C ALA A 532 17.22 -26.09 21.88
N PRO A 533 16.19 -26.90 22.16
CA PRO A 533 15.95 -28.27 21.70
C PRO A 533 15.39 -28.35 20.27
N SER A 534 15.22 -29.57 19.75
CA SER A 534 14.90 -29.87 18.35
C SER A 534 13.56 -29.30 17.87
N TYR A 535 12.58 -29.17 18.76
CA TYR A 535 11.24 -28.71 18.41
C TYR A 535 10.76 -27.59 19.33
N ALA A 536 9.98 -26.69 18.75
CA ALA A 536 9.17 -25.73 19.48
C ALA A 536 7.72 -25.75 18.99
N THR A 537 6.78 -25.55 19.91
CA THR A 537 5.37 -25.25 19.60
C THR A 537 5.05 -23.91 20.23
N VAL A 538 4.60 -22.97 19.40
CA VAL A 538 4.21 -21.62 19.77
C VAL A 538 2.71 -21.53 19.64
N TYR A 539 2.02 -21.43 20.78
CA TYR A 539 0.61 -21.07 20.81
C TYR A 539 0.49 -19.57 20.94
N GLU A 540 -0.36 -18.99 20.08
CA GLU A 540 -0.70 -17.56 20.07
C GLU A 540 -2.03 -17.36 20.79
N PHE A 541 -2.06 -16.45 21.76
CA PHE A 541 -3.22 -16.22 22.62
C PHE A 541 -3.67 -14.76 22.61
N GLU A 542 -4.97 -14.57 22.84
CA GLU A 542 -5.56 -13.26 23.11
C GLU A 542 -5.13 -12.69 24.48
N ASP A 543 -4.80 -13.57 25.43
CA ASP A 543 -4.43 -13.24 26.82
C ASP A 543 -3.51 -14.32 27.43
N GLU A 544 -2.60 -13.96 28.33
CA GLU A 544 -1.64 -14.90 28.93
C GLU A 544 -2.29 -16.00 29.80
N ASN A 545 -3.54 -15.82 30.23
CA ASN A 545 -4.24 -16.75 31.11
C ASN A 545 -4.98 -17.87 30.35
N VAL A 546 -4.99 -17.85 29.02
CA VAL A 546 -5.67 -18.87 28.19
C VAL A 546 -5.21 -20.29 28.55
N SER A 547 -3.90 -20.49 28.78
CA SER A 547 -3.35 -21.79 29.16
C SER A 547 -3.67 -22.25 30.59
N GLN A 548 -4.27 -21.39 31.40
CA GLN A 548 -4.72 -21.69 32.76
C GLN A 548 -6.22 -22.00 32.82
N THR A 549 -6.94 -21.81 31.71
CA THR A 549 -8.38 -22.07 31.66
C THR A 549 -8.70 -23.56 31.82
N ALA A 550 -9.87 -23.87 32.37
CA ALA A 550 -10.34 -25.25 32.50
C ALA A 550 -10.48 -25.95 31.14
N GLU A 551 -10.83 -25.22 30.08
CA GLU A 551 -10.92 -25.78 28.72
C GLU A 551 -9.54 -26.18 28.20
N TRP A 552 -8.53 -25.31 28.36
CA TRP A 552 -7.14 -25.65 28.01
C TRP A 552 -6.61 -26.86 28.76
N LEU A 553 -6.80 -26.90 30.08
CA LEU A 553 -6.33 -27.99 30.92
C LEU A 553 -7.00 -29.33 30.56
N ARG A 554 -8.27 -29.30 30.12
CA ARG A 554 -9.00 -30.49 29.64
C ARG A 554 -8.41 -31.08 28.37
N GLN A 555 -7.87 -30.26 27.46
CA GLN A 555 -7.26 -30.74 26.21
C GLN A 555 -6.08 -31.69 26.47
N ARG A 556 -5.43 -31.57 27.64
CA ARG A 556 -4.31 -32.42 28.02
C ARG A 556 -4.66 -33.90 28.04
N ASP A 557 -5.88 -34.24 28.48
CA ASP A 557 -6.32 -35.61 28.74
C ASP A 557 -7.45 -36.05 27.79
N ILE A 558 -7.79 -35.23 26.77
CA ILE A 558 -8.96 -35.44 25.89
C ILE A 558 -8.79 -36.59 24.89
N HIS A 559 -7.56 -36.94 24.53
CA HIS A 559 -7.26 -37.98 23.54
C HIS A 559 -6.46 -39.11 24.19
N ALA A 560 -6.81 -40.35 23.89
CA ALA A 560 -6.28 -41.54 24.56
C ALA A 560 -4.74 -41.66 24.45
N ASP A 561 -4.17 -41.23 23.33
CA ASP A 561 -2.71 -41.26 23.12
C ASP A 561 -1.94 -40.13 23.82
N ASN A 562 -2.60 -39.11 24.36
CA ASN A 562 -1.90 -37.91 24.86
C ASN A 562 -0.87 -38.23 25.93
N GLN A 563 -1.20 -39.11 26.89
CA GLN A 563 -0.26 -39.47 27.95
C GLN A 563 0.97 -40.17 27.37
N ARG A 564 0.76 -41.24 26.60
CA ARG A 564 1.83 -42.01 25.97
C ARG A 564 2.75 -41.13 25.11
N MET A 565 2.18 -40.26 24.28
CA MET A 565 2.96 -39.42 23.37
C MET A 565 3.68 -38.28 24.09
N ARG A 566 3.11 -37.75 25.18
CA ARG A 566 3.79 -36.74 26.00
C ARG A 566 4.94 -37.32 26.81
N ASP A 567 4.85 -38.59 27.23
CA ASP A 567 5.93 -39.27 27.94
C ASP A 567 7.17 -39.55 27.05
N ILE A 568 7.01 -39.47 25.72
CA ILE A 568 8.11 -39.62 24.75
C ILE A 568 8.97 -38.35 24.66
N MET A 569 8.38 -37.17 24.83
CA MET A 569 9.10 -35.90 24.67
C MET A 569 9.76 -35.45 25.98
N THR A 570 10.90 -34.78 25.87
CA THR A 570 11.57 -34.13 27.02
C THR A 570 11.51 -32.63 26.86
N HIS A 571 10.87 -31.94 27.81
CA HIS A 571 10.86 -30.47 27.83
C HIS A 571 12.19 -29.89 28.28
N ALA A 572 12.60 -28.79 27.64
CA ALA A 572 13.70 -27.98 28.12
C ALA A 572 13.33 -27.28 29.45
N ALA A 573 14.34 -26.92 30.24
CA ALA A 573 14.13 -26.17 31.48
C ALA A 573 13.34 -24.86 31.23
N GLY A 574 12.36 -24.57 32.09
CA GLY A 574 11.46 -23.42 31.95
C GLY A 574 10.48 -23.54 30.78
N SER A 575 10.14 -24.76 30.35
CA SER A 575 9.17 -25.02 29.29
C SER A 575 8.03 -25.94 29.75
N PRO A 576 6.76 -25.69 29.36
CA PRO A 576 6.30 -24.54 28.57
C PRO A 576 6.41 -23.21 29.35
N GLY A 577 6.86 -22.15 28.66
CA GLY A 577 6.89 -20.80 29.21
C GLY A 577 5.74 -19.96 28.65
N ILE A 578 5.17 -19.08 29.48
CA ILE A 578 4.10 -18.13 29.11
C ILE A 578 4.69 -16.72 29.07
N TRP A 579 4.34 -15.98 28.03
CA TRP A 579 4.95 -14.71 27.67
C TRP A 579 3.89 -13.67 27.30
N GLN A 580 4.01 -12.45 27.81
CA GLN A 580 3.14 -11.32 27.49
C GLN A 580 3.89 -10.31 26.62
N LYS A 581 3.26 -9.82 25.55
CA LYS A 581 3.87 -8.87 24.61
C LYS A 581 4.03 -7.51 25.28
N THR A 582 5.24 -6.97 25.26
CA THR A 582 5.56 -5.66 25.86
C THR A 582 5.81 -4.58 24.82
N PHE A 583 6.26 -4.95 23.62
CA PHE A 583 6.55 -3.99 22.56
C PHE A 583 6.48 -4.60 21.16
N GLN A 584 6.01 -3.82 20.18
CA GLN A 584 5.99 -4.12 18.75
C GLN A 584 6.01 -2.77 18.00
N LEU A 585 6.75 -2.70 16.90
CA LEU A 585 6.79 -1.53 16.00
C LEU A 585 5.60 -1.46 15.05
#